data_AF-A0A1B8DI38-F1
#
_entry.id   AF-A0A1B8DI38-F1
#
_cell.length_a   1.000
_cell.length_b   1.000
_cell.length_c   1.000
_cell.angle_alpha   90.00
_cell.angle_beta   90.00
_cell.angle_gamma   90.00
#
_symmetry.space_group_name_H-M   'P 1'
#
loop_
_entity.id
_entity.type
_entity.pdbx_description
1 polymer ?
#
loop_
_entity_poly.entity_id
_entity_poly.type
_entity_poly.pdbx_seq_one_letter_code
_entity_poly.pdbx_strand_id
1 'polypeptide(L)'
;MALIHDHLPPPDYASRKVPLIALHVFLVLLALIFYGLRIYTRARILHSIGTDDWLMGVALLFSIALVINACISTKFGWAGHLSAIPYNNLSPILQNIWISELLFTLTTSLVKISILLFYLRLAVTPTWKRVIYGSIAFIVVWTIAFCSLIIFQCTPVSDYWDPISTNCYPAEIALFTHGLTNTITDIYVYVLPMKLVWKTNLPKRKRIELVIIFGAGFLVCVSGGLRLYYTILTQTSDDSPWIGFAMYTWEATEVNLGIVCASAPPLKALIRHIIPNLRLSRTDSTARGERRSRARNPFGIRKEGYILDKVRTTRDMEWTSKLITSFTISRIPLSSLLLRRLRFPSPHRPRKRVADREIYVSQPPLDMPKSIGEPVLGDFGNAVYGTDINDADVYPTVYRFPEVMLHLPWTYSADIWNVGVMIWDIFEGKHIFNGHDPKRDRYTTRTHLTEMISILGPPPLELIKRGKRSAEWFDTDGNWLKPEESDPERLSLLPPSSLEAMEENLEGKDKELFLNIIRSMLQWEPEKRKTARELLSDPWLSRKKTVYSYS
;
A
#
# COMPACT_ATOMS: atom_id res chain seq x y z
N MET A 1 -46.99 -53.91 -27.18
CA MET A 1 -45.90 -54.89 -27.32
C MET A 1 -45.02 -54.76 -26.09
N ALA A 2 -45.34 -55.56 -25.08
CA ALA A 2 -44.52 -55.70 -23.88
C ALA A 2 -43.18 -56.37 -24.22
N LEU A 3 -42.20 -56.22 -23.33
CA LEU A 3 -40.88 -56.86 -23.30
C LEU A 3 -39.73 -56.13 -24.02
N ILE A 4 -39.24 -55.05 -23.39
CA ILE A 4 -37.79 -54.86 -23.13
C ILE A 4 -37.66 -54.26 -21.72
N HIS A 5 -37.97 -55.09 -20.73
CA HIS A 5 -37.43 -54.94 -19.38
C HIS A 5 -36.50 -56.12 -19.17
N ASP A 6 -35.30 -55.81 -18.68
CA ASP A 6 -34.29 -56.68 -18.08
C ASP A 6 -32.95 -56.83 -18.81
N HIS A 7 -31.92 -56.51 -18.02
CA HIS A 7 -30.48 -56.63 -18.22
C HIS A 7 -29.72 -55.43 -18.77
N LEU A 8 -30.08 -54.21 -18.34
CA LEU A 8 -29.03 -53.27 -17.94
C LEU A 8 -28.53 -53.70 -16.55
N PRO A 9 -27.22 -53.81 -16.30
CA PRO A 9 -26.71 -54.02 -14.94
C PRO A 9 -27.34 -52.97 -14.01
N PRO A 10 -27.57 -53.26 -12.71
CA PRO A 10 -28.05 -52.22 -11.79
C PRO A 10 -27.10 -51.03 -11.99
N PRO A 11 -27.60 -49.82 -12.34
CA PRO A 11 -26.70 -48.69 -12.45
C PRO A 11 -26.00 -48.63 -11.11
N ASP A 12 -24.67 -48.75 -11.11
CA ASP A 12 -23.90 -48.58 -9.90
C ASP A 12 -24.44 -47.32 -9.23
N TYR A 13 -24.98 -47.46 -8.02
CA TYR A 13 -25.48 -46.34 -7.21
C TYR A 13 -24.33 -45.40 -6.79
N ALA A 14 -23.20 -45.45 -7.49
CA ALA A 14 -22.14 -44.48 -7.46
C ALA A 14 -22.74 -43.11 -7.74
N SER A 15 -23.00 -42.38 -6.67
CA SER A 15 -23.44 -41.00 -6.71
C SER A 15 -22.37 -40.16 -6.03
N ARG A 16 -21.89 -39.14 -6.74
CA ARG A 16 -20.87 -38.21 -6.24
C ARG A 16 -21.48 -36.99 -5.54
N LYS A 17 -22.73 -37.11 -5.08
CA LYS A 17 -23.44 -36.05 -4.34
C LYS A 17 -22.76 -35.64 -3.03
N VAL A 18 -22.31 -36.61 -2.24
CA VAL A 18 -21.65 -36.36 -0.94
C VAL A 18 -20.38 -35.53 -1.09
N PRO A 19 -19.40 -35.92 -1.94
CA PRO A 19 -18.21 -35.10 -2.13
C PRO A 19 -18.53 -33.72 -2.74
N LEU A 20 -19.53 -33.61 -3.62
CA LEU A 20 -19.94 -32.33 -4.19
C LEU A 20 -20.41 -31.35 -3.10
N ILE A 21 -21.34 -31.80 -2.26
CA ILE A 21 -21.92 -30.99 -1.18
C ILE A 21 -20.83 -30.64 -0.16
N ALA A 22 -20.02 -31.61 0.27
CA ALA A 22 -18.96 -31.40 1.24
C ALA A 22 -17.97 -30.32 0.78
N LEU A 23 -17.57 -30.37 -0.50
CA LEU A 23 -16.68 -29.38 -1.09
C LEU A 23 -17.33 -27.99 -1.15
N HIS A 24 -18.56 -27.88 -1.63
CA HIS A 24 -19.28 -26.60 -1.74
C HIS A 24 -19.43 -25.93 -0.38
N VAL A 25 -19.86 -26.69 0.63
CA VAL A 25 -20.01 -26.20 2.01
C VAL A 25 -18.67 -25.78 2.59
N PHE A 26 -17.61 -26.57 2.40
CA PHE A 26 -16.27 -26.21 2.86
C PHE A 26 -15.77 -24.89 2.23
N LEU A 27 -15.90 -24.75 0.91
CA LEU A 27 -15.43 -23.58 0.19
C LEU A 27 -16.18 -22.30 0.58
N VAL A 28 -17.51 -22.37 0.75
CA VAL A 28 -18.29 -21.19 1.15
C VAL A 28 -18.04 -20.80 2.61
N LEU A 29 -17.83 -21.77 3.50
CA LEU A 29 -17.42 -21.48 4.88
C LEU A 29 -16.05 -20.81 4.93
N LEU A 30 -15.10 -21.28 4.11
CA LEU A 30 -13.80 -20.64 3.97
C LEU A 30 -13.94 -19.20 3.44
N ALA A 31 -14.75 -18.98 2.41
CA ALA A 31 -15.04 -17.65 1.88
C ALA A 31 -15.69 -16.72 2.92
N LEU A 32 -16.64 -17.24 3.72
CA LEU A 32 -17.31 -16.51 4.79
C LEU A 32 -16.34 -16.09 5.89
N ILE A 33 -15.43 -16.97 6.30
CA ILE A 33 -14.37 -16.64 7.27
C ILE A 33 -13.47 -15.53 6.73
N PHE A 34 -12.95 -15.65 5.51
CA PHE A 34 -12.06 -14.66 4.92
C PHE A 34 -12.75 -13.30 4.72
N TYR A 35 -14.00 -13.29 4.28
CA TYR A 35 -14.80 -12.07 4.18
C TYR A 35 -15.06 -11.44 5.55
N GLY A 36 -15.42 -12.24 6.56
CA GLY A 36 -15.60 -11.78 7.93
C GLY A 36 -14.33 -11.13 8.50
N LEU A 37 -13.17 -11.77 8.30
CA LEU A 37 -11.87 -11.22 8.68
C LEU A 37 -11.54 -9.93 7.90
N ARG A 38 -11.90 -9.86 6.61
CA ARG A 38 -11.75 -8.66 5.79
C ARG A 38 -12.55 -7.49 6.37
N ILE A 39 -13.83 -7.70 6.65
CA ILE A 39 -14.71 -6.66 7.24
C ILE A 39 -14.21 -6.26 8.62
N TYR A 40 -13.86 -7.20 9.48
CA TYR A 40 -13.28 -6.90 10.79
C TYR A 40 -12.03 -6.03 10.68
N THR A 41 -11.09 -6.42 9.81
CA THR A 41 -9.85 -5.67 9.60
C THR A 41 -10.12 -4.27 9.05
N ARG A 42 -11.01 -4.13 8.06
CA ARG A 42 -11.33 -2.83 7.44
C ARG A 42 -12.13 -1.93 8.37
N ALA A 43 -13.04 -2.48 9.18
CA ALA A 43 -13.92 -1.72 10.07
C ALA A 43 -13.22 -1.33 11.38
N ARG A 44 -12.51 -2.28 12.02
CA ARG A 44 -11.96 -2.11 13.37
C ARG A 44 -10.48 -1.74 13.41
N ILE A 45 -9.67 -2.22 12.46
CA ILE A 45 -8.22 -1.95 12.47
C ILE A 45 -7.89 -0.77 11.57
N LEU A 46 -8.40 -0.76 10.34
CA LEU A 46 -8.08 0.26 9.34
C LEU A 46 -9.07 1.44 9.32
N HIS A 47 -10.23 1.30 9.97
CA HIS A 47 -11.32 2.30 9.97
C HIS A 47 -11.64 2.87 8.58
N SER A 48 -11.60 2.03 7.55
CA SER A 48 -11.74 2.43 6.14
C SER A 48 -12.51 1.37 5.36
N ILE A 49 -13.82 1.30 5.59
CA ILE A 49 -14.75 0.53 4.76
C ILE A 49 -14.98 1.32 3.47
N GLY A 50 -15.15 0.64 2.33
CA GLY A 50 -15.99 1.27 1.33
C GLY A 50 -16.56 0.31 0.31
N THR A 51 -16.82 0.81 -0.89
CA THR A 51 -17.76 0.19 -1.84
C THR A 51 -17.32 -1.20 -2.33
N ASP A 52 -16.02 -1.46 -2.47
CA ASP A 52 -15.47 -2.78 -2.80
C ASP A 52 -15.82 -3.84 -1.75
N ASP A 53 -15.89 -3.47 -0.47
CA ASP A 53 -16.22 -4.41 0.61
C ASP A 53 -17.70 -4.84 0.56
N TRP A 54 -18.61 -3.88 0.35
CA TRP A 54 -20.04 -4.17 0.21
C TRP A 54 -20.34 -5.02 -1.01
N LEU A 55 -19.73 -4.69 -2.16
CA LEU A 55 -19.86 -5.49 -3.38
C LEU A 55 -19.35 -6.92 -3.20
N MET A 56 -18.26 -7.11 -2.47
CA MET A 56 -17.76 -8.44 -2.12
C MET A 56 -18.75 -9.20 -1.21
N GLY A 57 -19.43 -8.51 -0.30
CA GLY A 57 -20.50 -9.10 0.51
C GLY A 57 -21.70 -9.55 -0.31
N VAL A 58 -22.11 -8.76 -1.31
CA VAL A 58 -23.16 -9.14 -2.26
C VAL A 58 -22.72 -10.34 -3.10
N ALA A 59 -21.46 -10.39 -3.55
CA ALA A 59 -20.92 -11.55 -4.25
C ALA A 59 -20.95 -12.82 -3.37
N LEU A 60 -20.61 -12.71 -2.08
CA LEU A 60 -20.69 -13.82 -1.14
C LEU A 60 -22.14 -14.32 -0.98
N LEU A 61 -23.12 -13.42 -0.94
CA LEU A 61 -24.54 -13.80 -0.87
C LEU A 61 -24.95 -14.65 -2.09
N PHE A 62 -24.55 -14.24 -3.29
CA PHE A 62 -24.80 -15.04 -4.50
C PHE A 62 -24.02 -16.36 -4.52
N SER A 63 -22.80 -16.40 -3.98
CA SER A 63 -22.05 -17.66 -3.79
C SER A 63 -22.79 -18.63 -2.85
N ILE A 64 -23.39 -18.12 -1.76
CA ILE A 64 -24.23 -18.94 -0.88
C ILE A 64 -25.46 -19.47 -1.64
N ALA A 65 -26.08 -18.65 -2.48
CA ALA A 65 -27.19 -19.08 -3.33
C ALA A 65 -26.76 -20.18 -4.32
N LEU A 66 -25.55 -20.11 -4.91
CA LEU A 66 -24.99 -21.17 -5.74
C LEU A 66 -24.85 -22.49 -4.97
N VAL A 67 -24.33 -22.45 -3.74
CA VAL A 67 -24.22 -23.66 -2.90
C VAL A 67 -25.58 -24.26 -2.59
N ILE A 68 -26.58 -23.43 -2.28
CA ILE A 68 -27.95 -23.89 -2.04
C ILE A 68 -28.53 -24.53 -3.32
N ASN A 69 -28.33 -23.91 -4.48
CA ASN A 69 -28.77 -24.41 -5.78
C ASN A 69 -28.11 -25.75 -6.13
N ALA A 70 -26.80 -25.90 -5.89
CA ALA A 70 -26.08 -27.15 -6.08
C ALA A 70 -26.63 -28.26 -5.16
N CYS A 71 -26.87 -27.96 -3.88
CA CYS A 71 -27.49 -28.90 -2.93
C CYS A 71 -28.88 -29.35 -3.40
N ILE A 72 -29.71 -28.43 -3.89
CA ILE A 72 -31.03 -28.74 -4.46
C ILE A 72 -30.89 -29.62 -5.71
N SER A 73 -29.96 -29.30 -6.60
CA SER A 73 -29.70 -30.06 -7.84
C SER A 73 -29.38 -31.53 -7.56
N THR A 74 -28.59 -31.82 -6.52
CA THR A 74 -28.26 -33.22 -6.15
C THR A 74 -29.45 -34.03 -5.67
N LYS A 75 -30.53 -33.40 -5.18
CA LYS A 75 -31.76 -34.11 -4.78
C LYS A 75 -32.53 -34.64 -5.99
N PHE A 76 -32.42 -33.96 -7.13
CA PHE A 76 -33.12 -34.33 -8.36
C PHE A 76 -32.34 -35.34 -9.22
N GLY A 77 -31.06 -35.58 -8.93
CA GLY A 77 -30.25 -36.60 -9.63
C GLY A 77 -28.89 -36.11 -10.12
N TRP A 78 -28.55 -34.83 -9.93
CA TRP A 78 -27.25 -34.30 -10.32
C TRP A 78 -26.09 -35.01 -9.61
N ALA A 79 -24.94 -35.15 -10.28
CA ALA A 79 -23.79 -35.95 -9.85
C ALA A 79 -24.01 -37.46 -9.75
N GLY A 80 -25.11 -37.97 -10.32
CA GLY A 80 -25.32 -39.39 -10.64
C GLY A 80 -25.32 -39.61 -12.16
N HIS A 81 -25.43 -40.87 -12.58
CA HIS A 81 -25.59 -41.24 -13.99
C HIS A 81 -26.97 -40.82 -14.52
N LEU A 82 -27.03 -40.28 -15.75
CA LEU A 82 -28.26 -39.87 -16.41
C LEU A 82 -29.29 -41.02 -16.48
N SER A 83 -28.84 -42.25 -16.69
CA SER A 83 -29.68 -43.46 -16.75
C SER A 83 -30.46 -43.75 -15.46
N ALA A 84 -30.00 -43.23 -14.32
CA ALA A 84 -30.64 -43.42 -13.02
C ALA A 84 -31.62 -42.28 -12.65
N ILE A 85 -31.78 -41.27 -13.52
CA ILE A 85 -32.61 -40.09 -13.25
C ILE A 85 -34.02 -40.29 -13.81
N PRO A 86 -35.08 -40.23 -12.96
CA PRO A 86 -36.46 -40.26 -13.42
C PRO A 86 -36.81 -39.09 -14.35
N TYR A 87 -37.61 -39.34 -15.39
CA TYR A 87 -38.00 -38.32 -16.38
C TYR A 87 -38.66 -37.07 -15.77
N ASN A 88 -39.48 -37.24 -14.72
CA ASN A 88 -40.12 -36.15 -14.00
C ASN A 88 -39.13 -35.21 -13.27
N ASN A 89 -37.89 -35.66 -13.02
CA ASN A 89 -36.86 -34.85 -12.40
C ASN A 89 -36.01 -34.07 -13.41
N LEU A 90 -36.18 -34.27 -14.72
CA LEU A 90 -35.41 -33.55 -15.74
C LEU A 90 -35.74 -32.05 -15.76
N SER A 91 -37.02 -31.69 -15.73
CA SER A 91 -37.47 -30.30 -15.70
C SER A 91 -36.87 -29.49 -14.52
N PRO A 92 -36.95 -29.95 -13.26
CA PRO A 92 -36.32 -29.23 -12.15
C PRO A 92 -34.78 -29.21 -12.23
N ILE A 93 -34.13 -30.22 -12.84
CA ILE A 93 -32.68 -30.15 -13.10
C ILE A 93 -32.35 -29.01 -14.06
N LEU A 94 -33.09 -28.89 -15.16
CA LEU A 94 -32.91 -27.80 -16.14
C LEU A 94 -33.12 -26.43 -15.48
N GLN A 95 -34.16 -26.28 -14.64
CA GLN A 95 -34.37 -25.04 -13.87
C GLN A 95 -33.17 -24.70 -12.98
N ASN A 96 -32.61 -25.69 -12.27
CA ASN A 96 -31.44 -25.44 -11.42
C ASN A 96 -30.18 -25.09 -12.24
N ILE A 97 -29.99 -25.68 -13.42
CA ILE A 97 -28.87 -25.32 -14.32
C ILE A 97 -29.00 -23.85 -14.74
N TRP A 98 -30.20 -23.43 -15.15
CA TRP A 98 -30.47 -22.05 -15.56
C TRP A 98 -30.17 -21.05 -14.43
N ILE A 99 -30.64 -21.36 -13.22
CA ILE A 99 -30.37 -20.56 -12.01
C ILE A 99 -28.87 -20.54 -11.71
N SER A 100 -28.17 -21.67 -11.82
CA SER A 100 -26.73 -21.75 -11.56
C SER A 100 -25.95 -20.84 -12.50
N GLU A 101 -26.24 -20.90 -13.81
CA GLU A 101 -25.55 -20.09 -14.82
C GLU A 101 -25.72 -18.58 -14.55
N LEU A 102 -26.95 -18.15 -14.19
CA LEU A 102 -27.22 -16.75 -13.86
C LEU A 102 -26.50 -16.31 -12.58
N LEU A 103 -26.59 -17.12 -11.51
CA LEU A 103 -25.94 -16.83 -10.24
C LEU A 103 -24.41 -16.82 -10.38
N PHE A 104 -23.85 -17.72 -11.17
CA PHE A 104 -22.42 -17.78 -11.46
C PHE A 104 -21.97 -16.51 -12.18
N THR A 105 -22.67 -16.13 -13.25
CA THR A 105 -22.41 -14.92 -14.06
C THR A 105 -22.41 -13.66 -13.20
N LEU A 106 -23.41 -13.51 -12.32
CA LEU A 106 -23.51 -12.39 -11.40
C LEU A 106 -22.37 -12.40 -10.38
N THR A 107 -22.08 -13.55 -9.80
CA THR A 107 -21.07 -13.67 -8.74
C THR A 107 -19.67 -13.36 -9.25
N THR A 108 -19.24 -13.99 -10.35
CA THR A 108 -17.91 -13.74 -10.95
C THR A 108 -17.74 -12.27 -11.35
N SER A 109 -18.80 -11.67 -11.91
CA SER A 109 -18.80 -10.25 -12.28
C SER A 109 -18.63 -9.34 -11.07
N LEU A 110 -19.36 -9.59 -9.98
CA LEU A 110 -19.27 -8.81 -8.75
C LEU A 110 -17.89 -8.94 -8.07
N VAL A 111 -17.32 -10.14 -8.06
CA VAL A 111 -15.94 -10.37 -7.56
C VAL A 111 -14.95 -9.54 -8.39
N LYS A 112 -15.01 -9.60 -9.72
CA LYS A 112 -14.15 -8.83 -10.62
C LYS A 112 -14.30 -7.32 -10.41
N ILE A 113 -15.53 -6.81 -10.32
CA ILE A 113 -15.80 -5.39 -10.09
C ILE A 113 -15.25 -4.95 -8.72
N SER A 114 -15.44 -5.75 -7.67
CA SER A 114 -14.87 -5.44 -6.34
C SER A 114 -13.34 -5.38 -6.37
N ILE A 115 -12.68 -6.33 -7.05
CA ILE A 115 -11.22 -6.31 -7.26
C ILE A 115 -10.79 -5.06 -8.01
N LEU A 116 -11.47 -4.69 -9.10
CA LEU A 116 -11.16 -3.49 -9.87
C LEU A 116 -11.36 -2.19 -9.07
N LEU A 117 -12.40 -2.11 -8.23
CA LEU A 117 -12.61 -0.99 -7.31
C LEU A 117 -11.52 -0.91 -6.25
N PHE A 118 -11.05 -2.05 -5.75
CA PHE A 118 -9.87 -2.09 -4.89
C PHE A 118 -8.62 -1.56 -5.62
N TYR A 119 -8.41 -1.95 -6.88
CA TYR A 119 -7.32 -1.42 -7.70
C TYR A 119 -7.45 0.08 -7.99
N LEU A 120 -8.67 0.58 -8.17
CA LEU A 120 -8.93 2.01 -8.36
C LEU A 120 -8.44 2.84 -7.18
N ARG A 121 -8.54 2.31 -5.95
CA ARG A 121 -8.00 2.94 -4.74
C ARG A 121 -6.47 2.95 -4.70
N LEU A 122 -5.84 1.92 -5.26
CA LEU A 122 -4.37 1.83 -5.34
C LEU A 122 -3.79 2.64 -6.50
N ALA A 123 -4.59 2.93 -7.53
CA ALA A 123 -4.12 3.63 -8.72
C ALA A 123 -3.84 5.11 -8.43
N VAL A 124 -2.58 5.53 -8.60
CA VAL A 124 -2.20 6.94 -8.43
C VAL A 124 -2.31 7.72 -9.74
N THR A 125 -1.92 7.13 -10.88
CA THR A 125 -1.89 7.85 -12.16
C THR A 125 -3.27 7.92 -12.85
N PRO A 126 -3.59 9.01 -13.56
CA PRO A 126 -4.87 9.19 -14.24
C PRO A 126 -5.08 8.22 -15.41
N THR A 127 -4.02 7.77 -16.08
CA THR A 127 -4.11 6.78 -17.16
C THR A 127 -4.57 5.43 -16.63
N TRP A 128 -3.98 4.97 -15.51
CA TRP A 128 -4.39 3.74 -14.86
C TRP A 128 -5.84 3.78 -14.36
N LYS A 129 -6.28 4.92 -13.79
CA LYS A 129 -7.68 5.10 -13.41
C LYS A 129 -8.63 4.96 -14.61
N ARG A 130 -8.29 5.55 -15.76
CA ARG A 130 -9.08 5.41 -17.00
C ARG A 130 -9.19 3.95 -17.47
N VAL A 131 -8.08 3.21 -17.45
CA VAL A 131 -8.07 1.77 -17.81
C VAL A 131 -8.97 0.96 -16.87
N ILE A 132 -8.91 1.23 -15.56
CA ILE A 132 -9.74 0.53 -14.57
C ILE A 132 -11.22 0.87 -14.75
N TYR A 133 -11.58 2.14 -14.92
CA TYR A 133 -12.97 2.54 -15.20
C TYR A 133 -13.50 1.90 -16.49
N GLY A 134 -12.69 1.88 -17.56
CA GLY A 134 -13.05 1.19 -18.80
C GLY A 134 -13.26 -0.31 -18.60
N SER A 135 -12.44 -0.94 -17.75
CA SER A 135 -12.57 -2.36 -17.42
C SER A 135 -13.85 -2.64 -16.61
N ILE A 136 -14.19 -1.79 -15.64
CA ILE A 136 -15.44 -1.90 -14.88
C ILE A 136 -16.64 -1.75 -15.83
N ALA A 137 -16.63 -0.74 -16.69
CA ALA A 137 -17.70 -0.53 -17.67
C ALA A 137 -17.86 -1.74 -18.60
N PHE A 138 -16.74 -2.29 -19.10
CA PHE A 138 -16.74 -3.49 -19.92
C PHE A 138 -17.38 -4.69 -19.20
N ILE A 139 -16.98 -4.95 -17.95
CA ILE A 139 -17.54 -6.08 -17.19
C ILE A 139 -19.02 -5.89 -16.94
N VAL A 140 -19.47 -4.68 -16.56
CA VAL A 140 -20.90 -4.40 -16.34
C VAL A 140 -21.71 -4.65 -17.62
N VAL A 141 -21.24 -4.16 -18.76
CA VAL A 141 -21.91 -4.38 -20.06
C VAL A 141 -21.93 -5.86 -20.41
N TRP A 142 -20.80 -6.56 -20.20
CA TRP A 142 -20.68 -8.00 -20.40
C TRP A 142 -21.68 -8.78 -19.53
N THR A 143 -21.80 -8.46 -18.24
CA THR A 143 -22.77 -9.09 -17.33
C THR A 143 -24.20 -8.88 -17.79
N ILE A 144 -24.57 -7.66 -18.16
CA ILE A 144 -25.95 -7.35 -18.62
C ILE A 144 -26.27 -8.12 -19.90
N ALA A 145 -25.32 -8.17 -20.84
CA ALA A 145 -25.49 -8.89 -22.10
C ALA A 145 -25.68 -10.40 -21.87
N PHE A 146 -24.80 -11.05 -21.10
CA PHE A 146 -24.89 -12.49 -20.85
C PHE A 146 -26.08 -12.86 -19.97
N CYS A 147 -26.42 -12.07 -18.94
CA CYS A 147 -27.65 -12.29 -18.19
C CYS A 147 -28.89 -12.21 -19.10
N SER A 148 -28.91 -11.26 -20.04
CA SER A 148 -30.02 -11.14 -20.99
C SER A 148 -30.08 -12.34 -21.95
N LEU A 149 -28.93 -12.82 -22.44
CA LEU A 149 -28.86 -14.03 -23.27
C LEU A 149 -29.34 -15.28 -22.53
N ILE A 150 -28.97 -15.44 -21.26
CA ILE A 150 -29.41 -16.56 -20.41
C ILE A 150 -30.91 -16.49 -20.14
N ILE A 151 -31.43 -15.31 -19.81
CA ILE A 151 -32.86 -15.13 -19.48
C ILE A 151 -33.75 -15.34 -20.70
N PHE A 152 -33.36 -14.83 -21.87
CA PHE A 152 -34.16 -14.86 -23.09
C PHE A 152 -33.69 -15.93 -24.08
N GLN A 153 -33.07 -17.01 -23.59
CA GLN A 153 -32.56 -18.08 -24.44
C GLN A 153 -33.65 -18.84 -25.21
N CYS A 154 -34.87 -18.89 -24.64
CA CYS A 154 -36.02 -19.57 -25.23
C CYS A 154 -37.21 -18.62 -25.34
N THR A 155 -38.08 -18.87 -26.33
CA THR A 155 -39.32 -18.11 -26.53
C THR A 155 -40.52 -19.07 -26.58
N PRO A 156 -41.37 -19.15 -25.54
CA PRO A 156 -41.30 -18.44 -24.25
C PRO A 156 -40.18 -18.96 -23.32
N VAL A 157 -39.80 -18.18 -22.30
CA VAL A 157 -38.72 -18.53 -21.35
C VAL A 157 -38.99 -19.87 -20.63
N SER A 158 -40.25 -20.24 -20.45
CA SER A 158 -40.66 -21.51 -19.83
C SER A 158 -40.18 -22.75 -20.56
N ASP A 159 -39.89 -22.62 -21.85
CA ASP A 159 -39.45 -23.75 -22.68
C ASP A 159 -38.03 -24.20 -22.33
N TYR A 160 -37.24 -23.39 -21.60
CA TYR A 160 -35.90 -23.79 -21.15
C TYR A 160 -35.94 -25.06 -20.29
N TRP A 161 -36.98 -25.22 -19.46
CA TRP A 161 -37.12 -26.38 -18.58
C TRP A 161 -38.13 -27.41 -19.08
N ASP A 162 -38.46 -27.38 -20.38
CA ASP A 162 -39.19 -28.44 -21.06
C ASP A 162 -38.21 -29.32 -21.86
N PRO A 163 -37.99 -30.59 -21.46
CA PRO A 163 -37.03 -31.48 -22.12
C PRO A 163 -37.33 -31.76 -23.61
N ILE A 164 -38.56 -31.50 -24.07
CA ILE A 164 -39.02 -31.81 -25.43
C ILE A 164 -39.03 -30.55 -26.32
N SER A 165 -38.94 -29.34 -25.75
CA SER A 165 -39.06 -28.12 -26.54
C SER A 165 -37.87 -27.90 -27.47
N THR A 166 -38.14 -27.34 -28.65
CA THR A 166 -37.16 -26.97 -29.68
C THR A 166 -37.10 -25.45 -29.90
N ASN A 167 -37.85 -24.67 -29.12
CA ASN A 167 -37.97 -23.21 -29.26
C ASN A 167 -36.82 -22.42 -28.61
N CYS A 168 -35.68 -23.08 -28.36
CA CYS A 168 -34.53 -22.53 -27.67
C CYS A 168 -33.35 -22.37 -28.64
N TYR A 169 -32.60 -21.28 -28.50
CA TYR A 169 -31.33 -21.14 -29.21
C TYR A 169 -30.31 -22.16 -28.70
N PRO A 170 -29.39 -22.64 -29.56
CA PRO A 170 -28.40 -23.64 -29.18
C PRO A 170 -27.52 -23.15 -28.02
N ALA A 171 -27.64 -23.83 -26.87
CA ALA A 171 -26.96 -23.47 -25.63
C ALA A 171 -25.43 -23.60 -25.72
N GLU A 172 -24.94 -24.48 -26.60
CA GLU A 172 -23.54 -24.86 -26.76
C GLU A 172 -22.65 -23.64 -27.02
N ILE A 173 -22.98 -22.87 -28.05
CA ILE A 173 -22.22 -21.70 -28.49
C ILE A 173 -22.26 -20.61 -27.41
N ALA A 174 -23.42 -20.41 -26.79
CA ALA A 174 -23.60 -19.40 -25.74
C ALA A 174 -22.76 -19.71 -24.50
N LEU A 175 -22.83 -20.95 -23.99
CA LEU A 175 -22.09 -21.41 -22.82
C LEU A 175 -20.57 -21.45 -23.07
N PHE A 176 -20.13 -21.88 -24.25
CA PHE A 176 -18.72 -21.82 -24.63
C PHE A 176 -18.21 -20.38 -24.65
N THR A 177 -18.95 -19.46 -25.29
CA THR A 177 -18.55 -18.05 -25.39
C THR A 177 -18.54 -17.39 -24.02
N HIS A 178 -19.55 -17.68 -23.19
CA HIS A 178 -19.62 -17.21 -21.82
C HIS A 178 -18.42 -17.70 -21.00
N GLY A 179 -18.16 -19.01 -21.00
CA GLY A 179 -17.04 -19.61 -20.30
C GLY A 179 -15.68 -19.05 -20.75
N LEU A 180 -15.44 -18.99 -22.06
CA LEU A 180 -14.20 -18.47 -22.64
C LEU A 180 -13.95 -17.00 -22.28
N THR A 181 -14.96 -16.14 -22.49
CA THR A 181 -14.83 -14.71 -22.19
C THR A 181 -14.72 -14.46 -20.68
N ASN A 182 -15.38 -15.25 -19.84
CA ASN A 182 -15.19 -15.23 -18.40
C ASN A 182 -13.74 -15.56 -18.03
N THR A 183 -13.19 -16.69 -18.50
CA THR A 183 -11.79 -17.07 -18.22
C THR A 183 -10.78 -16.01 -18.72
N ILE A 184 -11.00 -15.43 -19.91
CA ILE A 184 -10.16 -14.34 -20.43
C ILE A 184 -10.22 -13.13 -19.51
N THR A 185 -11.41 -12.75 -19.04
CA THR A 185 -11.57 -11.61 -18.13
C THR A 185 -10.96 -11.85 -16.75
N ASP A 186 -10.98 -13.09 -16.24
CA ASP A 186 -10.27 -13.47 -15.02
C ASP A 186 -8.77 -13.24 -15.15
N ILE A 187 -8.16 -13.77 -16.21
CA ILE A 187 -6.74 -13.58 -16.51
C ILE A 187 -6.43 -12.09 -16.67
N TYR A 188 -7.26 -11.34 -17.40
CA TYR A 188 -7.07 -9.91 -17.63
C TYR A 188 -7.08 -9.10 -16.32
N VAL A 189 -8.13 -9.24 -15.51
CA VAL A 189 -8.28 -8.51 -14.24
C VAL A 189 -7.11 -8.84 -13.31
N TYR A 190 -6.69 -10.09 -13.28
CA TYR A 190 -5.59 -10.56 -12.45
C TYR A 190 -4.20 -10.07 -12.94
N VAL A 191 -3.96 -10.01 -14.25
CA VAL A 191 -2.69 -9.51 -14.84
C VAL A 191 -2.56 -7.99 -14.78
N LEU A 192 -3.69 -7.27 -14.76
CA LEU A 192 -3.73 -5.81 -14.72
C LEU A 192 -2.81 -5.17 -13.65
N PRO A 193 -2.84 -5.56 -12.36
CA PRO A 193 -1.94 -5.04 -11.34
C PRO A 193 -0.49 -5.52 -11.49
N MET A 194 -0.23 -6.65 -12.14
CA MET A 194 1.13 -7.17 -12.31
C MET A 194 1.97 -6.23 -13.19
N LYS A 195 1.40 -5.70 -14.28
CA LYS A 195 2.08 -4.72 -15.13
C LYS A 195 2.41 -3.42 -14.38
N LEU A 196 1.58 -3.03 -13.41
CA LEU A 196 1.81 -1.87 -12.54
C LEU A 196 2.99 -2.13 -11.59
N VAL A 197 3.03 -3.31 -10.99
CA VAL A 197 4.04 -3.69 -9.97
C VAL A 197 5.42 -3.92 -10.59
N TRP A 198 5.50 -4.53 -11.78
CA TRP A 198 6.78 -4.89 -12.41
C TRP A 198 7.62 -3.70 -12.91
N LYS A 199 7.00 -2.55 -13.15
CA LYS A 199 7.73 -1.32 -13.52
C LYS A 199 8.32 -0.57 -12.32
N THR A 200 8.07 -1.06 -11.10
CA THR A 200 8.47 -0.37 -9.86
C THR A 200 9.55 -1.18 -9.13
N ASN A 201 10.68 -0.54 -8.79
CA ASN A 201 11.78 -1.15 -8.05
C ASN A 201 11.39 -1.41 -6.57
N LEU A 202 10.58 -2.44 -6.33
CA LEU A 202 10.10 -2.77 -4.99
C LEU A 202 11.16 -3.58 -4.20
N PRO A 203 11.36 -3.30 -2.90
CA PRO A 203 12.20 -4.11 -2.02
C PRO A 203 11.77 -5.58 -2.03
N LYS A 204 12.73 -6.51 -1.99
CA LYS A 204 12.49 -7.97 -2.12
C LYS A 204 11.36 -8.50 -1.22
N ARG A 205 11.22 -7.98 0.01
CA ARG A 205 10.12 -8.35 0.93
C ARG A 205 8.74 -7.97 0.42
N LYS A 206 8.56 -6.76 -0.12
CA LYS A 206 7.27 -6.30 -0.69
C LYS A 206 6.93 -7.09 -1.94
N ARG A 207 7.95 -7.46 -2.72
CA ARG A 207 7.79 -8.30 -3.92
C ARG A 207 7.29 -9.70 -3.56
N ILE A 208 7.83 -10.33 -2.51
CA ILE A 208 7.36 -11.66 -2.05
C ILE A 208 5.90 -11.60 -1.57
N GLU A 209 5.52 -10.59 -0.78
CA GLU A 209 4.13 -10.40 -0.33
C GLU A 209 3.16 -10.27 -1.52
N LEU A 210 3.56 -9.52 -2.55
CA LEU A 210 2.79 -9.39 -3.80
C LEU A 210 2.72 -10.74 -4.54
N VAL A 211 3.84 -11.45 -4.68
CA VAL A 211 3.88 -12.78 -5.32
C VAL A 211 2.96 -13.79 -4.61
N ILE A 212 2.81 -13.74 -3.29
CA ILE A 212 1.90 -14.65 -2.55
C ILE A 212 0.43 -14.33 -2.84
N ILE A 213 0.04 -13.05 -2.75
CA ILE A 213 -1.33 -12.62 -3.06
C ILE A 213 -1.66 -12.90 -4.53
N PHE A 214 -0.68 -12.70 -5.41
CA PHE A 214 -0.82 -12.99 -6.82
C PHE A 214 -0.89 -14.51 -7.07
N GLY A 215 0.04 -15.32 -6.57
CA GLY A 215 0.03 -16.77 -6.76
C GLY A 215 -1.32 -17.43 -6.44
N ALA A 216 -2.04 -16.94 -5.43
CA ALA A 216 -3.40 -17.38 -5.13
C ALA A 216 -4.43 -17.06 -6.24
N GLY A 217 -4.34 -15.87 -6.86
CA GLY A 217 -5.19 -15.48 -8.00
C GLY A 217 -4.88 -16.25 -9.31
N PHE A 218 -3.67 -16.79 -9.47
CA PHE A 218 -3.40 -17.70 -10.59
C PHE A 218 -4.21 -19.00 -10.48
N LEU A 219 -4.39 -19.53 -9.26
CA LEU A 219 -5.21 -20.72 -9.03
C LEU A 219 -6.68 -20.50 -9.43
N VAL A 220 -7.21 -19.27 -9.25
CA VAL A 220 -8.56 -18.89 -9.70
C VAL A 220 -8.66 -18.96 -11.23
N CYS A 221 -7.64 -18.49 -11.95
CA CYS A 221 -7.60 -18.58 -13.41
C CYS A 221 -7.55 -20.03 -13.89
N VAL A 222 -6.78 -20.89 -13.20
CA VAL A 222 -6.71 -22.33 -13.50
C VAL A 222 -8.07 -23.00 -13.28
N SER A 223 -8.76 -22.71 -12.17
CA SER A 223 -10.10 -23.25 -11.93
C SER A 223 -11.10 -22.81 -13.01
N GLY A 224 -11.03 -21.55 -13.48
CA GLY A 224 -11.89 -21.09 -14.57
C GLY A 224 -11.61 -21.79 -15.90
N GLY A 225 -10.34 -22.08 -16.21
CA GLY A 225 -9.97 -22.86 -17.39
C GLY A 225 -10.44 -24.32 -17.31
N LEU A 226 -10.33 -24.94 -16.13
CA LEU A 226 -10.85 -26.30 -15.89
C LEU A 226 -12.38 -26.32 -15.97
N ARG A 227 -13.07 -25.31 -15.44
CA ARG A 227 -14.52 -25.17 -15.58
C ARG A 227 -14.93 -25.14 -17.05
N LEU A 228 -14.31 -24.28 -17.86
CA LEU A 228 -14.57 -24.22 -19.32
C LEU A 228 -14.37 -25.58 -20.00
N TYR A 229 -13.27 -26.28 -19.68
CA TYR A 229 -13.01 -27.62 -20.20
C TYR A 229 -14.13 -28.60 -19.86
N TYR A 230 -14.57 -28.64 -18.60
CA TYR A 230 -15.66 -29.53 -18.18
C TYR A 230 -17.03 -29.08 -18.70
N THR A 231 -17.27 -27.79 -18.95
CA THR A 231 -18.48 -27.29 -19.61
C THR A 231 -18.58 -27.86 -21.03
N ILE A 232 -17.49 -27.80 -21.81
CA ILE A 232 -17.44 -28.38 -23.17
C ILE A 232 -17.68 -29.89 -23.09
N LEU A 233 -16.99 -30.57 -22.17
CA LEU A 233 -17.11 -32.02 -22.03
C LEU A 233 -18.55 -32.45 -21.68
N THR A 234 -19.21 -31.70 -20.78
CA THR A 234 -20.59 -31.95 -20.36
C THR A 234 -21.59 -31.84 -21.51
N GLN A 235 -21.33 -30.96 -22.48
CA GLN A 235 -22.16 -30.78 -23.68
C GLN A 235 -21.97 -31.89 -24.71
N THR A 236 -20.73 -32.39 -24.85
CA THR A 236 -20.41 -33.44 -25.82
C THR A 236 -20.66 -34.87 -25.31
N SER A 237 -20.90 -35.03 -24.01
CA SER A 237 -21.06 -36.34 -23.39
C SER A 237 -22.51 -36.78 -23.28
N ASP A 238 -22.78 -38.06 -23.54
CA ASP A 238 -24.11 -38.66 -23.35
C ASP A 238 -24.56 -38.69 -21.88
N ASP A 239 -23.62 -38.60 -20.93
CA ASP A 239 -23.90 -38.59 -19.48
C ASP A 239 -23.54 -37.25 -18.83
N SER A 240 -24.27 -36.20 -19.24
CA SER A 240 -24.05 -34.82 -18.77
C SER A 240 -24.11 -34.66 -17.24
N PRO A 241 -25.07 -35.22 -16.48
CA PRO A 241 -25.11 -35.06 -15.02
C PRO A 241 -23.92 -35.70 -14.29
N TRP A 242 -23.36 -36.77 -14.85
CA TRP A 242 -22.14 -37.38 -14.34
C TRP A 242 -20.95 -36.46 -14.56
N ILE A 243 -20.69 -35.99 -15.79
CA ILE A 243 -19.55 -35.10 -16.04
C ILE A 243 -19.73 -33.73 -15.38
N GLY A 244 -20.97 -33.24 -15.31
CA GLY A 244 -21.37 -31.97 -14.71
C GLY A 244 -21.04 -31.85 -13.22
N PHE A 245 -20.81 -32.96 -12.50
CA PHE A 245 -20.20 -32.95 -11.16
C PHE A 245 -18.89 -32.14 -11.13
N ALA A 246 -18.01 -32.36 -12.11
CA ALA A 246 -16.72 -31.68 -12.18
C ALA A 246 -16.91 -30.21 -12.57
N MET A 247 -17.86 -29.91 -13.46
CA MET A 247 -18.22 -28.54 -13.81
C MET A 247 -18.63 -27.72 -12.58
N TYR A 248 -19.59 -28.22 -11.78
CA TYR A 248 -20.04 -27.54 -10.55
C TYR A 248 -18.92 -27.47 -9.49
N THR A 249 -18.05 -28.47 -9.44
CA THR A 249 -16.88 -28.45 -8.55
C THR A 249 -15.94 -27.29 -8.87
N TRP A 250 -15.61 -27.09 -10.15
CA TRP A 250 -14.72 -26.01 -10.56
C TRP A 250 -15.41 -24.63 -10.54
N GLU A 251 -16.71 -24.57 -10.78
CA GLU A 251 -17.55 -23.39 -10.59
C GLU A 251 -17.49 -22.87 -9.15
N ALA A 252 -17.74 -23.73 -8.17
CA ALA A 252 -17.65 -23.38 -6.76
C ALA A 252 -16.22 -23.01 -6.34
N THR A 253 -15.22 -23.69 -6.90
CA THR A 253 -13.81 -23.38 -6.64
C THR A 253 -13.44 -22.01 -7.17
N GLU A 254 -13.81 -21.69 -8.41
CA GLU A 254 -13.52 -20.40 -9.06
C GLU A 254 -14.11 -19.23 -8.26
N VAL A 255 -15.40 -19.31 -7.92
CA VAL A 255 -16.11 -18.26 -7.19
C VAL A 255 -15.57 -18.07 -5.77
N ASN A 256 -15.49 -19.14 -4.98
CA ASN A 256 -15.12 -19.02 -3.57
C ASN A 256 -13.63 -18.71 -3.39
N LEU A 257 -12.76 -19.29 -4.23
CA LEU A 257 -11.34 -18.93 -4.21
C LEU A 257 -11.14 -17.49 -4.69
N GLY A 258 -11.94 -17.01 -5.65
CA GLY A 258 -11.98 -15.61 -6.05
C GLY A 258 -12.28 -14.67 -4.87
N ILE A 259 -13.31 -14.97 -4.08
CA ILE A 259 -13.68 -14.21 -2.87
C ILE A 259 -12.55 -14.23 -1.82
N VAL A 260 -11.96 -15.41 -1.57
CA VAL A 260 -10.85 -15.59 -0.62
C VAL A 260 -9.63 -14.76 -1.06
N CYS A 261 -9.23 -14.87 -2.33
CA CYS A 261 -8.09 -14.15 -2.89
C CYS A 261 -8.30 -12.64 -2.85
N ALA A 262 -9.50 -12.16 -3.24
CA ALA A 262 -9.83 -10.75 -3.19
C ALA A 262 -9.87 -10.21 -1.76
N SER A 263 -10.16 -11.06 -0.77
CA SER A 263 -10.23 -10.71 0.66
C SER A 263 -8.88 -10.73 1.38
N ALA A 264 -7.83 -11.31 0.79
CA ALA A 264 -6.51 -11.44 1.39
C ALA A 264 -5.75 -10.12 1.64
N PRO A 265 -5.77 -9.08 0.77
CA PRO A 265 -4.90 -7.91 0.93
C PRO A 265 -5.08 -7.14 2.24
N PRO A 266 -6.31 -6.86 2.73
CA PRO A 266 -6.50 -6.19 4.02
C PRO A 266 -5.99 -7.00 5.23
N LEU A 267 -6.04 -8.34 5.18
CA LEU A 267 -5.69 -9.24 6.30
C LEU A 267 -4.24 -9.11 6.76
N LYS A 268 -3.37 -8.58 5.90
CA LYS A 268 -1.99 -8.25 6.27
C LYS A 268 -1.90 -7.33 7.50
N ALA A 269 -2.80 -6.36 7.61
CA ALA A 269 -2.83 -5.46 8.76
C ALA A 269 -3.20 -6.21 10.05
N LEU A 270 -4.12 -7.17 9.94
CA LEU A 270 -4.53 -8.05 11.04
C LEU A 270 -3.38 -8.95 11.51
N ILE A 271 -2.65 -9.58 10.59
CA ILE A 271 -1.51 -10.45 10.94
C ILE A 271 -0.45 -9.68 11.75
N ARG A 272 -0.14 -8.43 11.35
CA ARG A 272 0.79 -7.57 12.10
C ARG A 272 0.26 -7.13 13.45
N HIS A 273 -1.05 -6.99 13.58
CA HIS A 273 -1.70 -6.56 14.82
C HIS A 273 -1.77 -7.71 15.84
N ILE A 274 -2.10 -8.93 15.40
CA ILE A 274 -2.21 -10.12 16.26
C ILE A 274 -0.83 -10.65 16.67
N ILE A 275 0.14 -10.61 15.75
CA ILE A 275 1.46 -11.16 16.00
C ILE A 275 2.52 -10.07 15.77
N PRO A 276 2.68 -9.13 16.73
CA PRO A 276 3.67 -8.06 16.62
C PRO A 276 5.12 -8.61 16.50
N ASN A 277 5.34 -9.85 16.95
CA ASN A 277 6.63 -10.54 16.93
C ASN A 277 6.80 -11.59 15.80
N LEU A 278 5.95 -11.63 14.77
CA LEU A 278 6.13 -12.55 13.64
C LEU A 278 7.30 -12.08 12.74
N ARG A 279 8.52 -12.17 13.27
CA ARG A 279 9.75 -12.21 12.49
C ARG A 279 9.77 -13.56 11.76
N LEU A 280 9.08 -13.63 10.61
CA LEU A 280 9.30 -14.70 9.64
C LEU A 280 10.81 -14.88 9.45
N SER A 281 11.26 -16.09 9.78
CA SER A 281 12.63 -16.51 9.98
C SER A 281 13.62 -15.84 9.01
N ARG A 282 14.66 -15.24 9.58
CA ARG A 282 15.86 -14.81 8.85
C ARG A 282 16.64 -16.06 8.48
N THR A 283 16.20 -16.77 7.44
CA THR A 283 16.99 -17.80 6.78
C THR A 283 17.97 -17.10 5.84
N ASP A 284 19.05 -16.56 6.42
CA ASP A 284 20.25 -16.25 5.66
C ASP A 284 20.95 -17.59 5.39
N SER A 285 20.52 -18.29 4.34
CA SER A 285 21.23 -19.45 3.81
C SER A 285 21.85 -19.14 2.44
N THR A 286 23.16 -19.37 2.40
CA THR A 286 24.03 -19.55 1.23
C THR A 286 24.53 -18.30 0.49
N ALA A 287 25.65 -17.76 0.99
CA ALA A 287 26.80 -17.42 0.14
C ALA A 287 28.08 -17.80 0.90
N ARG A 288 28.52 -19.03 0.70
CA ARG A 288 29.86 -19.52 1.06
C ARG A 288 30.77 -19.10 -0.09
N GLY A 289 31.70 -18.17 0.14
CA GLY A 289 32.65 -17.73 -0.88
C GLY A 289 33.53 -16.56 -0.43
N GLU A 290 34.77 -16.91 -0.09
CA GLU A 290 35.96 -16.06 0.01
C GLU A 290 36.12 -15.11 1.22
N ARG A 291 36.90 -15.62 2.18
CA ARG A 291 37.71 -14.81 3.09
C ARG A 291 38.67 -13.93 2.28
N ARG A 292 38.51 -12.61 2.36
CA ARG A 292 39.63 -11.66 2.21
C ARG A 292 39.69 -10.79 3.45
N SER A 293 40.84 -10.85 4.12
CA SER A 293 41.19 -10.08 5.31
C SER A 293 41.11 -8.58 5.03
N ARG A 294 40.32 -7.85 5.82
CA ARG A 294 40.45 -6.40 6.00
C ARG A 294 40.12 -6.03 7.44
N ALA A 295 40.93 -5.13 7.98
CA ALA A 295 41.08 -4.79 9.38
C ALA A 295 39.77 -4.44 10.10
N ARG A 296 39.72 -4.83 11.39
CA ARG A 296 38.66 -4.52 12.36
C ARG A 296 38.49 -3.00 12.48
N ASN A 297 37.31 -2.49 12.15
CA ASN A 297 36.87 -1.16 12.52
C ASN A 297 36.05 -1.28 13.83
N PRO A 298 36.35 -0.56 14.94
CA PRO A 298 35.73 -0.83 16.26
C PRO A 298 34.32 -0.27 16.47
N PHE A 299 33.72 0.43 15.51
CA PHE A 299 32.42 1.10 15.70
C PHE A 299 31.33 0.48 14.82
N GLY A 300 30.46 -0.31 15.45
CA GLY A 300 29.28 -0.89 14.83
C GLY A 300 28.16 0.14 14.67
N ILE A 301 28.24 0.95 13.60
CA ILE A 301 27.13 1.79 13.16
C ILE A 301 26.17 0.93 12.35
N ARG A 302 24.95 0.75 12.86
CA ARG A 302 23.86 0.09 12.14
C ARG A 302 23.30 1.09 11.11
N LYS A 303 23.58 0.88 9.82
CA LYS A 303 22.93 1.61 8.72
C LYS A 303 21.41 1.37 8.76
N GLU A 304 20.66 2.30 9.33
CA GLU A 304 19.23 2.48 9.03
C GLU A 304 19.09 3.59 8.00
N GLY A 305 19.40 3.26 6.75
CA GLY A 305 19.05 4.11 5.62
C GLY A 305 17.64 3.80 5.13
N TYR A 306 16.73 4.76 5.22
CA TYR A 306 15.64 4.85 4.26
C TYR A 306 16.28 5.18 2.91
N ILE A 307 16.05 4.29 1.95
CA ILE A 307 16.65 4.33 0.61
C ILE A 307 16.15 5.57 -0.14
N LEU A 308 16.95 6.63 -0.16
CA LEU A 308 17.05 7.58 -1.28
C LEU A 308 18.06 7.00 -2.28
N ASP A 309 17.67 5.95 -3.01
CA ASP A 309 18.54 5.42 -4.06
C ASP A 309 18.44 6.27 -5.33
N LYS A 310 19.63 6.72 -5.75
CA LYS A 310 19.98 7.27 -7.07
C LYS A 310 19.36 8.61 -7.44
N VAL A 311 19.84 9.67 -6.80
CA VAL A 311 19.92 10.97 -7.48
C VAL A 311 21.33 11.11 -8.06
N ARG A 312 21.40 10.94 -9.37
CA ARG A 312 22.62 11.08 -10.15
C ARG A 312 22.90 12.58 -10.28
N THR A 313 23.99 13.01 -9.66
CA THR A 313 24.77 14.24 -9.84
C THR A 313 24.37 15.10 -11.04
N THR A 314 23.82 16.29 -10.76
CA THR A 314 23.79 17.57 -11.54
C THR A 314 22.47 18.35 -11.36
N ARG A 315 21.37 17.71 -10.94
CA ARG A 315 20.05 18.37 -10.74
C ARG A 315 19.85 19.05 -9.38
N ASP A 316 20.69 18.75 -8.39
CA ASP A 316 20.44 19.15 -6.99
C ASP A 316 20.80 20.61 -6.68
N MET A 317 21.63 21.26 -7.51
CA MET A 317 21.93 22.70 -7.37
C MET A 317 20.72 23.59 -7.65
N GLU A 318 19.72 23.11 -8.42
CA GLU A 318 18.53 23.91 -8.73
C GLU A 318 17.53 23.98 -7.55
N TRP A 319 17.54 22.99 -6.67
CA TRP A 319 16.60 22.87 -5.56
C TRP A 319 16.95 23.75 -4.37
N THR A 320 18.21 23.77 -3.95
CA THR A 320 18.66 24.54 -2.78
C THR A 320 18.44 26.03 -3.00
N SER A 321 18.73 26.52 -4.21
CA SER A 321 18.41 27.88 -4.66
C SER A 321 16.89 28.17 -4.61
N LYS A 322 16.03 27.27 -5.12
CA LYS A 322 14.56 27.47 -5.09
C LYS A 322 13.95 27.38 -3.68
N LEU A 323 14.46 26.48 -2.82
CA LEU A 323 14.05 26.34 -1.42
C LEU A 323 14.22 27.64 -0.66
N ILE A 324 15.41 28.23 -0.71
CA ILE A 324 15.71 29.46 0.03
C ILE A 324 15.01 30.66 -0.60
N THR A 325 14.91 30.72 -1.95
CA THR A 325 14.17 31.80 -2.64
C THR A 325 12.69 31.82 -2.26
N SER A 326 12.07 30.66 -2.00
CA SER A 326 10.67 30.58 -1.56
C SER A 326 10.45 30.98 -0.09
N PHE A 327 11.50 31.14 0.74
CA PHE A 327 11.37 31.75 2.08
C PHE A 327 11.05 33.26 2.00
N THR A 328 11.26 33.89 0.84
CA THR A 328 10.76 35.23 0.55
C THR A 328 9.30 35.14 0.12
N ILE A 329 8.39 35.30 1.09
CA ILE A 329 6.93 35.44 0.97
C ILE A 329 6.46 35.61 -0.48
N SER A 330 6.17 34.49 -1.15
CA SER A 330 5.36 34.53 -2.36
C SER A 330 3.93 34.82 -1.89
N ARG A 331 3.48 36.06 -2.13
CA ARG A 331 2.09 36.47 -1.93
C ARG A 331 1.20 35.72 -2.93
N ILE A 332 0.94 34.45 -2.70
CA ILE A 332 -0.19 33.79 -3.32
C ILE A 332 -1.42 34.31 -2.57
N PRO A 333 -2.35 35.02 -3.22
CA PRO A 333 -3.54 35.47 -2.55
C PRO A 333 -4.30 34.21 -2.09
N LEU A 334 -4.57 34.15 -0.78
CA LEU A 334 -5.27 33.05 -0.10
C LEU A 334 -6.57 32.65 -0.82
N SER A 335 -7.16 33.59 -1.57
CA SER A 335 -8.32 33.39 -2.44
C SER A 335 -8.12 32.33 -3.51
N SER A 336 -6.92 32.16 -4.10
CA SER A 336 -6.68 31.19 -5.17
C SER A 336 -6.59 29.74 -4.66
N LEU A 337 -6.04 29.53 -3.47
CA LEU A 337 -6.02 28.23 -2.79
C LEU A 337 -7.39 27.88 -2.20
N LEU A 338 -8.12 28.86 -1.66
CA LEU A 338 -9.52 28.68 -1.22
C LEU A 338 -10.44 28.34 -2.40
N LEU A 339 -10.28 29.00 -3.55
CA LEU A 339 -11.04 28.69 -4.77
C LEU A 339 -10.74 27.28 -5.31
N ARG A 340 -9.51 26.78 -5.17
CA ARG A 340 -9.15 25.40 -5.53
C ARG A 340 -9.72 24.38 -4.54
N ARG A 341 -9.89 24.75 -3.27
CA ARG A 341 -10.57 23.98 -2.22
C ARG A 341 -12.09 23.93 -2.43
N LEU A 342 -12.69 25.02 -2.94
CA LEU A 342 -14.12 25.12 -3.24
C LEU A 342 -14.54 24.39 -4.52
N ARG A 343 -13.65 24.26 -5.52
CA ARG A 343 -13.94 23.50 -6.76
C ARG A 343 -13.96 21.97 -6.58
N PHE A 344 -13.48 21.46 -5.45
CA PHE A 344 -13.49 20.03 -5.14
C PHE A 344 -13.96 19.80 -3.69
N PRO A 345 -15.26 19.92 -3.40
CA PRO A 345 -15.80 19.48 -2.12
C PRO A 345 -15.66 17.96 -2.07
N SER A 346 -14.60 17.45 -1.45
CA SER A 346 -14.52 16.02 -1.14
C SER A 346 -15.49 15.74 0.01
N PRO A 347 -16.57 14.97 -0.18
CA PRO A 347 -17.44 14.62 0.92
C PRO A 347 -16.71 13.65 1.83
N HIS A 348 -16.72 13.94 3.13
CA HIS A 348 -16.33 13.05 4.23
C HIS A 348 -14.85 12.62 4.30
N ARG A 349 -14.00 13.53 4.77
CA ARG A 349 -12.69 13.13 5.33
C ARG A 349 -12.87 12.69 6.78
N PRO A 350 -12.17 11.63 7.23
CA PRO A 350 -12.13 11.32 8.66
C PRO A 350 -11.54 12.52 9.40
N ARG A 351 -12.31 13.04 10.34
CA ARG A 351 -11.96 14.20 11.18
C ARG A 351 -12.24 13.85 12.64
N LYS A 352 -11.34 14.26 13.53
CA LYS A 352 -11.55 14.23 14.97
C LYS A 352 -11.84 15.65 15.42
N ARG A 353 -13.03 15.90 15.99
CA ARG A 353 -13.31 17.16 16.71
C ARG A 353 -12.75 17.03 18.12
N VAL A 354 -11.86 17.93 18.50
CA VAL A 354 -11.36 18.05 19.86
C VAL A 354 -11.58 19.49 20.29
N ALA A 355 -12.54 19.69 21.19
CA ALA A 355 -12.95 20.98 21.77
C ALA A 355 -13.12 22.11 20.73
N ASP A 356 -12.04 22.83 20.44
CA ASP A 356 -11.95 24.05 19.63
C ASP A 356 -11.26 23.85 18.27
N ARG A 357 -10.87 22.61 17.90
CA ARG A 357 -10.26 22.31 16.58
C ARG A 357 -10.74 21.03 15.92
N GLU A 358 -10.74 21.03 14.59
CA GLU A 358 -10.93 19.85 13.75
C GLU A 358 -9.58 19.32 13.26
N ILE A 359 -9.26 18.08 13.64
CA ILE A 359 -8.04 17.39 13.21
C ILE A 359 -8.42 16.48 12.04
N TYR A 360 -7.77 16.67 10.89
CA TYR A 360 -7.98 15.86 9.69
C TYR A 360 -6.91 14.77 9.58
N VAL A 361 -7.26 13.60 9.03
CA VAL A 361 -6.27 12.57 8.71
C VAL A 361 -5.28 13.09 7.65
N SER A 362 -3.98 12.95 7.94
CA SER A 362 -2.89 13.28 7.02
C SER A 362 -3.00 12.45 5.74
N GLN A 363 -2.75 13.08 4.59
CA GLN A 363 -2.78 12.35 3.31
C GLN A 363 -1.60 11.37 3.25
N PRO A 364 -1.74 10.24 2.53
CA PRO A 364 -0.56 9.46 2.17
C PRO A 364 0.45 10.38 1.47
N PRO A 365 1.77 10.14 1.64
CA PRO A 365 2.80 10.96 1.03
C PRO A 365 2.47 11.13 -0.45
N LEU A 366 2.36 12.38 -0.91
CA LEU A 366 2.24 12.65 -2.35
C LEU A 366 3.42 11.97 -3.03
N ASP A 367 3.15 11.23 -4.11
CA ASP A 367 4.21 10.73 -4.99
C ASP A 367 5.15 11.90 -5.29
N MET A 368 6.46 11.69 -5.09
CA MET A 368 7.46 12.69 -5.42
C MET A 368 7.22 13.18 -6.85
N PRO A 369 6.92 14.46 -7.06
CA PRO A 369 6.44 14.94 -8.34
C PRO A 369 7.53 14.74 -9.41
N LYS A 370 7.11 14.30 -10.61
CA LYS A 370 8.03 14.05 -11.76
C LYS A 370 8.78 15.30 -12.21
N SER A 371 8.21 16.47 -11.91
CA SER A 371 8.79 17.78 -12.13
C SER A 371 8.73 18.55 -10.83
N ILE A 372 9.83 19.19 -10.53
CA ILE A 372 10.05 19.85 -9.26
C ILE A 372 9.52 21.27 -9.40
N GLY A 373 8.39 21.53 -8.74
CA GLY A 373 7.85 22.87 -8.61
C GLY A 373 8.64 23.68 -7.58
N GLU A 374 8.31 24.96 -7.46
CA GLU A 374 8.83 25.75 -6.35
C GLU A 374 8.31 25.17 -5.03
N PRO A 375 9.21 24.85 -4.08
CA PRO A 375 8.83 24.33 -2.77
C PRO A 375 8.09 25.43 -2.01
N VAL A 376 6.89 25.13 -1.53
CA VAL A 376 6.09 26.10 -0.75
C VAL A 376 6.01 25.62 0.68
N LEU A 377 6.29 26.52 1.64
CA LEU A 377 6.06 26.25 3.05
C LEU A 377 4.56 26.01 3.29
N GLY A 378 4.25 24.88 3.89
CA GLY A 378 2.90 24.48 4.24
C GLY A 378 2.80 24.12 5.73
N ASP A 379 1.58 23.85 6.17
CA ASP A 379 1.28 23.40 7.54
C ASP A 379 1.77 24.34 8.65
N PHE A 380 1.15 25.51 8.72
CA PHE A 380 1.40 26.52 9.76
C PHE A 380 0.72 26.19 11.11
N GLY A 381 0.37 24.91 11.37
CA GLY A 381 -0.36 24.50 12.58
C GLY A 381 0.40 24.72 13.89
N ASN A 382 1.75 24.78 13.82
CA ASN A 382 2.63 25.08 14.95
C ASN A 382 3.39 26.41 14.76
N ALA A 383 2.98 27.24 13.78
CA ALA A 383 3.62 28.52 13.55
C ALA A 383 3.29 29.48 14.70
N VAL A 384 4.29 30.24 15.13
CA VAL A 384 4.17 31.27 16.17
C VAL A 384 4.51 32.62 15.57
N TYR A 385 3.94 33.69 16.13
CA TYR A 385 4.28 35.04 15.71
C TYR A 385 5.69 35.40 16.17
N GLY A 386 6.53 35.87 15.24
CA GLY A 386 7.92 36.22 15.53
C GLY A 386 8.11 37.48 16.38
N THR A 387 7.02 38.16 16.78
CA THR A 387 7.04 39.28 17.73
C THR A 387 7.20 38.81 19.18
N ASP A 388 6.85 37.56 19.45
CA ASP A 388 6.80 37.03 20.80
C ASP A 388 8.05 36.20 21.08
N ILE A 389 8.62 36.38 22.26
CA ILE A 389 9.73 35.56 22.74
C ILE A 389 9.15 34.21 23.17
N ASN A 390 9.61 33.12 22.54
CA ASN A 390 9.11 31.78 22.81
C ASN A 390 10.12 30.98 23.64
N ASP A 391 9.65 30.15 24.57
CA ASP A 391 10.48 29.25 25.39
C ASP A 391 9.93 27.81 25.46
N ALA A 392 8.94 27.50 24.62
CA ALA A 392 8.34 26.17 24.53
C ALA A 392 9.32 25.12 23.99
N ASP A 393 9.16 23.85 24.43
CA ASP A 393 9.86 22.70 23.83
C ASP A 393 9.14 22.29 22.54
N VAL A 394 9.72 22.69 21.41
CA VAL A 394 9.14 22.57 20.06
C VAL A 394 10.09 21.85 19.11
N TYR A 395 9.57 21.48 17.93
CA TYR A 395 10.23 20.82 16.80
C TYR A 395 10.52 19.32 16.93
N PRO A 396 10.60 18.60 15.78
CA PRO A 396 11.03 17.20 15.74
C PRO A 396 12.48 17.05 16.24
N THR A 397 12.79 15.91 16.85
CA THR A 397 14.04 15.67 17.60
C THR A 397 15.32 15.91 16.81
N VAL A 398 15.36 15.56 15.51
CA VAL A 398 16.56 15.70 14.65
C VAL A 398 16.81 17.13 14.17
N TYR A 399 15.79 18.00 14.22
CA TYR A 399 15.91 19.40 13.82
C TYR A 399 16.05 20.34 15.02
N ARG A 400 16.13 19.81 16.26
CA ARG A 400 16.28 20.65 17.46
C ARG A 400 17.55 21.52 17.38
N PHE A 401 17.44 22.72 17.92
CA PHE A 401 18.48 23.76 17.90
C PHE A 401 18.96 24.08 19.33
N PRO A 402 20.15 24.69 19.48
CA PRO A 402 20.78 24.94 20.78
C PRO A 402 19.86 25.56 21.83
N GLU A 403 19.03 26.52 21.43
CA GLU A 403 18.20 27.31 22.33
C GLU A 403 17.13 26.46 23.00
N VAL A 404 16.42 25.60 22.26
CA VAL A 404 15.45 24.65 22.84
C VAL A 404 16.16 23.65 23.74
N MET A 405 17.34 23.18 23.34
CA MET A 405 18.11 22.19 24.10
C MET A 405 18.61 22.76 25.44
N LEU A 406 19.09 24.00 25.45
CA LEU A 406 19.56 24.70 26.66
C LEU A 406 18.44 25.41 27.44
N HIS A 407 17.20 25.34 26.94
CA HIS A 407 16.02 26.03 27.46
C HIS A 407 16.22 27.56 27.55
N LEU A 408 16.67 28.13 26.44
CA LEU A 408 16.80 29.54 26.15
C LEU A 408 15.58 30.04 25.37
N PRO A 409 15.26 31.34 25.47
CA PRO A 409 14.27 31.93 24.59
C PRO A 409 14.74 31.93 23.12
N TRP A 410 13.82 31.70 22.19
CA TRP A 410 14.10 31.59 20.76
C TRP A 410 13.13 32.44 19.92
N THR A 411 13.57 32.77 18.69
CA THR A 411 12.86 33.61 17.72
C THR A 411 12.96 33.00 16.31
N TYR A 412 12.78 33.79 15.25
CA TYR A 412 12.89 33.34 13.84
C TYR A 412 14.27 32.74 13.47
N SER A 413 15.32 33.00 14.25
CA SER A 413 16.64 32.38 14.08
C SER A 413 16.62 30.85 14.23
N ALA A 414 15.59 30.30 14.88
CA ALA A 414 15.33 28.87 14.98
C ALA A 414 15.10 28.24 13.59
N ASP A 415 14.27 28.88 12.76
CA ASP A 415 13.96 28.40 11.41
C ASP A 415 15.21 28.35 10.54
N ILE A 416 16.14 29.32 10.71
CA ILE A 416 17.41 29.33 9.99
C ILE A 416 18.25 28.10 10.32
N TRP A 417 18.30 27.69 11.59
CA TRP A 417 18.96 26.45 11.98
C TRP A 417 18.30 25.24 11.34
N ASN A 418 16.97 25.15 11.42
CA ASN A 418 16.22 24.02 10.86
C ASN A 418 16.46 23.88 9.35
N VAL A 419 16.46 24.99 8.62
CA VAL A 419 16.76 25.01 7.19
C VAL A 419 18.19 24.57 6.92
N GLY A 420 19.17 24.98 7.74
CA GLY A 420 20.56 24.54 7.59
C GLY A 420 20.71 23.03 7.74
N VAL A 421 20.11 22.46 8.79
CA VAL A 421 20.07 20.99 9.02
C VAL A 421 19.36 20.28 7.87
N MET A 422 18.19 20.78 7.44
CA MET A 422 17.43 20.20 6.34
C MET A 422 18.19 20.22 5.01
N ILE A 423 18.88 21.32 4.68
CA ILE A 423 19.70 21.41 3.46
C ILE A 423 20.80 20.35 3.50
N TRP A 424 21.48 20.21 4.64
CA TRP A 424 22.50 19.18 4.81
C TRP A 424 21.92 17.77 4.59
N ASP A 425 20.82 17.45 5.26
CA ASP A 425 20.21 16.12 5.19
C ASP A 425 19.75 15.74 3.78
N ILE A 426 19.20 16.71 3.04
CA ILE A 426 18.80 16.52 1.65
C ILE A 426 20.02 16.29 0.76
N PHE A 427 21.10 17.06 0.99
CA PHE A 427 22.28 17.03 0.15
C PHE A 427 23.14 15.79 0.40
N GLU A 428 23.37 15.46 1.67
CA GLU A 428 24.18 14.30 2.08
C GLU A 428 23.41 12.97 2.07
N GLY A 429 22.07 13.02 2.11
CA GLY A 429 21.23 11.83 2.25
C GLY A 429 21.32 11.16 3.63
N LYS A 430 21.95 11.83 4.61
CA LYS A 430 22.13 11.38 6.00
C LYS A 430 21.93 12.57 6.96
N HIS A 431 21.36 12.31 8.13
CA HIS A 431 21.19 13.33 9.16
C HIS A 431 22.54 13.81 9.71
N ILE A 432 22.74 15.12 9.79
CA ILE A 432 23.92 15.70 10.46
C ILE A 432 23.92 15.43 11.98
N PHE A 433 22.74 15.45 12.59
CA PHE A 433 22.53 15.12 14.00
C PHE A 433 21.38 14.10 14.15
N ASN A 434 21.60 13.06 14.95
CA ASN A 434 20.59 12.03 15.22
C ASN A 434 20.11 12.07 16.67
N GLY A 435 20.99 12.47 17.59
CA GLY A 435 20.73 12.49 19.03
C GLY A 435 20.33 11.14 19.62
N HIS A 436 20.61 10.03 18.92
CA HIS A 436 20.19 8.69 19.31
C HIS A 436 21.20 8.07 20.27
N ASP A 437 20.77 7.77 21.50
CA ASP A 437 21.58 7.09 22.50
C ASP A 437 21.55 5.56 22.26
N PRO A 438 22.65 4.95 21.78
CA PRO A 438 22.69 3.52 21.46
C PRO A 438 22.55 2.63 22.70
N LYS A 439 22.80 3.14 23.92
CA LYS A 439 22.60 2.37 25.15
C LYS A 439 21.11 2.25 25.51
N ARG A 440 20.31 3.23 25.11
CA ARG A 440 18.89 3.36 25.51
C ARG A 440 17.90 3.18 24.36
N ASP A 441 18.40 3.07 23.13
CA ASP A 441 17.61 2.94 21.90
C ASP A 441 16.57 4.08 21.74
N ARG A 442 16.92 5.29 22.17
CA ARG A 442 16.04 6.48 22.12
C ARG A 442 16.81 7.78 21.95
N TYR A 443 16.10 8.84 21.54
CA TYR A 443 16.67 10.18 21.48
C TYR A 443 17.00 10.72 22.88
N THR A 444 18.15 11.37 23.04
CA THR A 444 18.49 12.17 24.23
C THR A 444 19.15 13.49 23.84
N THR A 445 18.79 14.57 24.54
CA THR A 445 19.42 15.90 24.37
C THR A 445 20.93 15.83 24.62
N ARG A 446 21.37 15.01 25.59
CA ARG A 446 22.78 14.84 25.91
C ARG A 446 23.56 14.27 24.72
N THR A 447 23.10 13.21 24.08
CA THR A 447 23.76 12.66 22.88
C THR A 447 23.76 13.67 21.74
N HIS A 448 22.66 14.38 21.51
CA HIS A 448 22.59 15.40 20.47
C HIS A 448 23.61 16.53 20.72
N LEU A 449 23.75 17.02 21.96
CA LEU A 449 24.79 18.01 22.31
C LEU A 449 26.21 17.47 22.05
N THR A 450 26.48 16.19 22.33
CA THR A 450 27.81 15.61 22.04
C THR A 450 28.12 15.58 20.54
N GLU A 451 27.12 15.34 19.68
CA GLU A 451 27.26 15.40 18.22
C GLU A 451 27.51 16.84 17.76
N MET A 452 26.76 17.80 18.29
CA MET A 452 26.95 19.23 17.99
C MET A 452 28.34 19.72 18.40
N ILE A 453 28.81 19.38 19.60
CA ILE A 453 30.13 19.76 20.10
C ILE A 453 31.24 19.12 19.27
N SER A 454 31.07 17.87 18.84
CA SER A 454 32.02 17.18 17.97
C SER A 454 32.19 17.90 16.64
N ILE A 455 31.12 18.45 16.06
CA ILE A 455 31.13 19.04 14.71
C ILE A 455 31.40 20.55 14.71
N LEU A 456 30.79 21.28 15.65
CA LEU A 456 30.82 22.74 15.72
C LEU A 456 31.82 23.28 16.75
N GLY A 457 32.41 22.41 17.57
CA GLY A 457 33.17 22.80 18.75
C GLY A 457 32.27 23.16 19.94
N PRO A 458 32.88 23.46 21.11
CA PRO A 458 32.13 23.75 22.33
C PRO A 458 31.30 25.04 22.21
N PRO A 459 30.12 25.10 22.86
CA PRO A 459 29.33 26.33 22.90
C PRO A 459 30.05 27.44 23.67
N PRO A 460 29.85 28.72 23.30
CA PRO A 460 30.40 29.85 24.04
C PRO A 460 29.91 29.87 25.50
N LEU A 461 30.79 30.26 26.42
CA LEU A 461 30.48 30.30 27.86
C LEU A 461 29.27 31.20 28.18
N GLU A 462 29.13 32.32 27.47
CA GLU A 462 28.00 33.24 27.64
C GLU A 462 26.66 32.58 27.29
N LEU A 463 26.63 31.69 26.29
CA LEU A 463 25.43 30.94 25.94
C LEU A 463 25.09 29.91 27.01
N ILE A 464 26.11 29.21 27.53
CA ILE A 464 25.95 28.22 28.62
C ILE A 464 25.36 28.93 29.85
N LYS A 465 25.93 30.07 30.26
CA LYS A 465 25.45 30.83 31.44
C LYS A 465 24.01 31.32 31.31
N ARG A 466 23.55 31.62 30.09
CA ARG A 466 22.15 32.03 29.83
C ARG A 466 21.16 30.87 29.95
N GLY A 467 21.59 29.63 29.70
CA GLY A 467 20.70 28.47 29.57
C GLY A 467 20.20 27.95 30.91
N LYS A 468 18.87 27.85 31.08
CA LYS A 468 18.23 27.38 32.32
C LYS A 468 18.59 25.92 32.66
N ARG A 469 18.91 25.11 31.64
CA ARG A 469 19.26 23.68 31.78
C ARG A 469 20.74 23.38 31.58
N SER A 470 21.57 24.40 31.37
CA SER A 470 22.99 24.20 31.06
C SER A 470 23.74 23.42 32.14
N ALA A 471 23.38 23.59 33.41
CA ALA A 471 23.97 22.88 34.54
C ALA A 471 23.76 21.36 34.52
N GLU A 472 22.84 20.86 33.67
CA GLU A 472 22.68 19.41 33.45
C GLU A 472 23.82 18.81 32.62
N TRP A 473 24.55 19.61 31.85
CA TRP A 473 25.55 19.14 30.88
C TRP A 473 26.91 19.79 31.02
N PHE A 474 26.97 21.00 31.58
CA PHE A 474 28.18 21.80 31.73
C PHE A 474 28.41 22.18 33.19
N ASP A 475 29.68 22.29 33.58
CA ASP A 475 30.09 22.88 34.86
C ASP A 475 30.03 24.42 34.82
N THR A 476 30.38 25.06 35.94
CA THR A 476 30.40 26.53 36.08
C THR A 476 31.39 27.23 35.15
N ASP A 477 32.43 26.52 34.71
CA ASP A 477 33.47 27.02 33.82
C ASP A 477 33.14 26.74 32.34
N GLY A 478 32.01 26.09 32.06
CA GLY A 478 31.53 25.75 30.72
C GLY A 478 32.11 24.46 30.16
N ASN A 479 32.80 23.65 30.97
CA ASN A 479 33.31 22.36 30.54
C ASN A 479 32.21 21.30 30.59
N TRP A 480 32.28 20.34 29.67
CA TRP A 480 31.36 19.21 29.64
C TRP A 480 31.51 18.30 30.87
N LEU A 481 30.39 17.98 31.52
CA LEU A 481 30.36 17.08 32.67
C LEU A 481 30.72 15.64 32.24
N LYS A 482 31.87 15.17 32.72
CA LYS A 482 32.40 13.83 32.39
C LYS A 482 31.54 12.71 33.02
N PRO A 483 31.56 11.50 32.43
CA PRO A 483 30.98 10.31 33.04
C PRO A 483 31.39 10.14 34.50
N GLU A 484 30.42 9.84 35.35
CA GLU A 484 30.63 9.57 36.78
C GLU A 484 29.95 8.24 37.13
N GLU A 485 30.56 7.41 37.98
CA GLU A 485 29.99 6.10 38.35
C GLU A 485 28.61 6.22 39.03
N SER A 486 28.37 7.34 39.71
CA SER A 486 27.12 7.68 40.40
C SER A 486 26.00 8.12 39.44
N ASP A 487 26.32 8.58 38.23
CA ASP A 487 25.37 9.08 37.24
C ASP A 487 25.58 8.39 35.87
N PRO A 488 24.93 7.22 35.65
CA PRO A 488 25.06 6.47 34.41
C PRO A 488 24.49 7.20 33.18
N GLU A 489 23.83 8.35 33.38
CA GLU A 489 23.38 9.18 32.27
C GLU A 489 24.53 9.97 31.63
N ARG A 490 25.65 10.20 32.34
CA ARG A 490 26.75 11.05 31.84
C ARG A 490 27.55 10.33 30.76
N LEU A 491 27.65 10.95 29.59
CA LEU A 491 28.32 10.45 28.41
C LEU A 491 29.62 11.24 28.18
N SER A 492 30.66 10.57 27.67
CA SER A 492 31.85 11.25 27.19
C SER A 492 31.54 11.99 25.88
N LEU A 493 32.23 13.11 25.63
CA LEU A 493 32.18 13.77 24.33
C LEU A 493 32.63 12.79 23.23
N LEU A 494 32.01 12.94 22.06
CA LEU A 494 32.45 12.26 20.85
C LEU A 494 33.79 12.85 20.38
N PRO A 495 34.63 12.07 19.66
CA PRO A 495 35.85 12.61 19.06
C PRO A 495 35.56 13.86 18.21
N PRO A 496 36.45 14.87 18.20
CA PRO A 496 36.25 16.04 17.37
C PRO A 496 36.21 15.64 15.89
N SER A 497 35.22 16.17 15.20
CA SER A 497 35.01 16.04 13.76
C SER A 497 34.93 17.44 13.16
N SER A 498 34.57 17.55 11.88
CA SER A 498 34.28 18.83 11.24
C SER A 498 33.24 18.65 10.15
N LEU A 499 32.61 19.74 9.74
CA LEU A 499 31.75 19.74 8.57
C LEU A 499 32.52 19.29 7.31
N GLU A 500 33.78 19.67 7.16
CA GLU A 500 34.63 19.22 6.05
C GLU A 500 34.80 17.70 6.01
N ALA A 501 35.00 17.07 7.17
CA ALA A 501 35.22 15.63 7.27
C ALA A 501 33.93 14.84 7.01
N MET A 502 32.78 15.44 7.29
CA MET A 502 31.47 14.79 7.11
C MET A 502 30.92 14.92 5.68
N GLU A 503 31.34 15.95 4.95
CA GLU A 503 30.93 16.17 3.56
C GLU A 503 31.72 15.23 2.61
N GLU A 504 31.03 14.25 2.02
CA GLU A 504 31.53 13.24 1.08
C GLU A 504 31.18 13.48 -0.40
N ASN A 505 30.30 14.43 -0.75
CA ASN A 505 29.69 14.61 -2.07
C ASN A 505 30.28 15.76 -2.92
N LEU A 506 30.75 16.85 -2.32
CA LEU A 506 31.36 17.97 -3.05
C LEU A 506 32.89 17.98 -2.94
N GLU A 507 33.52 18.61 -3.94
CA GLU A 507 34.97 18.85 -3.96
C GLU A 507 35.27 20.30 -4.37
N GLY A 508 36.49 20.75 -4.06
CA GLY A 508 37.00 22.06 -4.46
C GLY A 508 36.14 23.24 -4.01
N LYS A 509 35.94 24.20 -4.93
CA LYS A 509 35.24 25.47 -4.66
C LYS A 509 33.76 25.28 -4.31
N ASP A 510 33.13 24.23 -4.82
CA ASP A 510 31.71 23.97 -4.54
C ASP A 510 31.54 23.50 -3.10
N LYS A 511 32.44 22.64 -2.61
CA LYS A 511 32.48 22.24 -1.19
C LYS A 511 32.70 23.45 -0.28
N GLU A 512 33.65 24.31 -0.62
CA GLU A 512 33.96 25.51 0.16
C GLU A 512 32.74 26.44 0.30
N LEU A 513 32.08 26.75 -0.82
CA LEU A 513 30.89 27.61 -0.82
C LEU A 513 29.71 26.99 -0.07
N PHE A 514 29.47 25.69 -0.23
CA PHE A 514 28.42 24.97 0.49
C PHE A 514 28.67 24.98 2.01
N LEU A 515 29.89 24.67 2.44
CA LEU A 515 30.22 24.67 3.86
C LEU A 515 30.13 26.08 4.48
N ASN A 516 30.47 27.12 3.71
CA ASN A 516 30.35 28.50 4.18
C ASN A 516 28.89 28.93 4.43
N ILE A 517 27.97 28.58 3.53
CA ILE A 517 26.55 28.88 3.76
C ILE A 517 26.00 28.08 4.94
N ILE A 518 26.32 26.78 5.05
CA ILE A 518 25.87 25.93 6.17
C ILE A 518 26.38 26.47 7.50
N ARG A 519 27.65 26.85 7.60
CA ARG A 519 28.19 27.48 8.81
C ARG A 519 27.46 28.74 9.20
N SER A 520 27.06 29.57 8.24
CA SER A 520 26.35 30.80 8.53
C SER A 520 24.94 30.57 9.12
N MET A 521 24.41 29.36 8.98
CA MET A 521 23.12 28.92 9.52
C MET A 521 23.28 28.15 10.84
N LEU A 522 24.29 27.27 10.94
CA LEU A 522 24.55 26.42 12.10
C LEU A 522 25.48 27.11 13.12
N GLN A 523 24.99 28.19 13.72
CA GLN A 523 25.68 28.91 14.81
C GLN A 523 25.05 28.59 16.17
N TRP A 524 25.91 28.44 17.19
CA TRP A 524 25.49 28.26 18.59
C TRP A 524 24.62 29.41 19.09
N GLU A 525 25.07 30.64 18.86
CA GLU A 525 24.37 31.86 19.24
C GLU A 525 23.34 32.24 18.15
N PRO A 526 22.05 32.36 18.47
CA PRO A 526 21.02 32.72 17.50
C PRO A 526 21.30 34.05 16.81
N GLU A 527 21.90 34.99 17.52
CA GLU A 527 22.19 36.35 17.06
C GLU A 527 23.27 36.39 15.97
N LYS A 528 24.08 35.31 15.84
CA LYS A 528 25.12 35.18 14.81
C LYS A 528 24.64 34.48 13.54
N ARG A 529 23.42 33.93 13.53
CA ARG A 529 22.85 33.28 12.34
C ARG A 529 22.45 34.33 11.32
N LYS A 530 22.85 34.15 10.06
CA LYS A 530 22.38 35.02 8.97
C LYS A 530 20.86 34.93 8.84
N THR A 531 20.23 36.05 8.53
CA THR A 531 18.81 36.09 8.21
C THR A 531 18.55 35.44 6.84
N ALA A 532 17.32 35.00 6.61
CA ALA A 532 16.91 34.46 5.30
C ALA A 532 17.22 35.43 4.15
N ARG A 533 17.04 36.74 4.37
CA ARG A 533 17.34 37.78 3.39
C ARG A 533 18.83 37.83 3.04
N GLU A 534 19.70 37.75 4.03
CA GLU A 534 21.16 37.76 3.81
C GLU A 534 21.61 36.49 3.09
N LEU A 535 21.03 35.33 3.45
CA LEU A 535 21.33 34.05 2.81
C LEU A 535 20.99 34.03 1.32
N LEU A 536 19.93 34.73 0.88
CA LEU A 536 19.57 34.82 -0.55
C LEU A 536 20.68 35.45 -1.41
N SER A 537 21.48 36.33 -0.82
CA SER A 537 22.61 36.97 -1.49
C SER A 537 23.90 36.15 -1.43
N ASP A 538 23.89 34.98 -0.78
CA ASP A 538 25.08 34.17 -0.59
C ASP A 538 25.62 33.65 -1.95
N PRO A 539 26.95 33.63 -2.16
CA PRO A 539 27.56 33.15 -3.40
C PRO A 539 27.17 31.73 -3.80
N TRP A 540 26.83 30.87 -2.84
CA TRP A 540 26.33 29.53 -3.12
C TRP A 540 25.02 29.53 -3.89
N LEU A 541 24.11 30.48 -3.58
CA LEU A 541 22.76 30.56 -4.18
C LEU A 541 22.69 31.48 -5.39
N SER A 542 23.55 32.49 -5.46
CA SER A 542 23.55 33.53 -6.49
C SER A 542 24.31 33.15 -7.78
N ARG A 543 24.90 31.95 -7.85
CA ARG A 543 25.66 31.50 -9.03
C ARG A 543 24.74 31.22 -10.22
N LYS A 544 25.04 31.81 -11.39
CA LYS A 544 24.42 31.45 -12.68
C LYS A 544 24.72 29.99 -13.01
N LYS A 545 23.68 29.17 -13.19
CA LYS A 545 23.78 27.76 -13.61
C LYS A 545 24.52 27.67 -14.96
N THR A 546 25.72 27.12 -14.97
CA THR A 546 26.29 26.53 -16.19
C THR A 546 25.51 25.26 -16.48
N VAL A 547 24.60 25.34 -17.46
CA VAL A 547 23.86 24.18 -17.96
C VAL A 547 24.87 23.26 -18.66
N TYR A 548 25.25 22.15 -18.01
CA TYR A 548 25.98 21.09 -18.69
C TYR A 548 25.01 20.40 -19.66
N SER A 549 25.10 20.72 -20.95
CA SER A 549 24.48 19.95 -22.02
C SER A 549 25.26 18.64 -22.17
N TYR A 550 24.72 17.54 -21.68
CA TYR A 550 25.22 16.22 -22.04
C TYR A 550 24.52 15.77 -23.34
N SER A 551 25.32 15.70 -24.41
CA SER A 551 25.03 15.06 -25.70
C SER A 551 24.89 13.55 -25.59
#